data_AF-E1NSP2-F1
#
_entry.id   AF-E1NSP2-F1
#
_cell.length_a   1.000
_cell.length_b   1.000
_cell.length_c   1.000
_cell.angle_alpha   90.00
_cell.angle_beta   90.00
_cell.angle_gamma   90.00
#
_symmetry.space_group_name_H-M   'P 1'
#
loop_
_entity.id
_entity.type
_entity.pdbx_description
1 polymer ?
#
loop_
_entity_poly.entity_id
_entity_poly.type
_entity_poly.pdbx_seq_one_letter_code
_entity_poly.pdbx_strand_id
1 'polypeptide(L)' 'MRKAIFPGSFDPLTNGHVETVNIATTIFDKVFFCYYDQH' A
#
# COMPACT_ATOMS: atom_id res chain seq x y z
N MET A 1 5.26 11.99 -13.49
CA MET A 1 4.31 11.07 -12.83
C MET A 1 5.08 10.03 -12.03
N ARG A 2 5.09 10.15 -10.71
CA ARG A 2 5.71 9.21 -9.77
C ARG A 2 4.68 8.19 -9.33
N LYS A 3 4.98 6.91 -9.50
CA LYS A 3 4.11 5.78 -9.13
C LYS A 3 4.79 4.95 -8.06
N ALA A 4 4.02 4.45 -7.10
CA ALA A 4 4.48 3.53 -6.05
C ALA A 4 3.65 2.25 -6.04
N ILE A 5 4.26 1.17 -5.56
CA ILE A 5 3.59 -0.12 -5.33
C ILE A 5 3.73 -0.43 -3.84
N PHE A 6 2.63 -0.84 -3.21
CA PHE A 6 2.56 -1.29 -1.83
C PHE A 6 2.10 -2.76 -1.82
N PRO A 7 3.03 -3.73 -1.88
CA PRO A 7 2.71 -5.15 -1.94
C PRO A 7 2.62 -5.77 -0.54
N GLY A 8 1.73 -6.74 -0.35
CA GLY A 8 1.62 -7.50 0.89
C GLY A 8 0.45 -8.48 0.90
N SER A 9 0.48 -9.46 1.81
CA SER A 9 -0.70 -10.28 2.11
C SER A 9 -1.73 -9.52 2.93
N PHE A 10 -1.28 -8.58 3.77
CA PHE A 10 -2.16 -7.78 4.62
C PHE A 10 -3.17 -8.64 5.40
N ASP A 11 -2.72 -9.78 5.90
CA ASP A 11 -3.51 -10.68 6.72
C ASP A 11 -2.94 -10.72 8.16
N PRO A 12 -3.46 -9.90 9.10
CA PRO A 12 -4.56 -8.94 8.92
C PRO A 12 -4.11 -7.57 8.40
N LEU A 13 -5.05 -6.82 7.81
CA LEU A 13 -4.85 -5.43 7.46
C LEU A 13 -4.91 -4.59 8.74
N THR A 14 -3.92 -3.74 8.97
CA THR A 14 -3.79 -2.93 10.19
C THR A 14 -3.92 -1.44 9.86
N ASN A 15 -4.21 -0.63 10.88
CA ASN A 15 -4.21 0.83 10.75
C ASN A 15 -2.83 1.38 10.31
N GLY A 16 -1.73 0.70 10.66
CA GLY A 16 -0.39 1.06 10.20
C GLY A 16 -0.21 0.92 8.69
N HIS A 17 -0.85 -0.09 8.06
CA HIS A 17 -0.86 -0.22 6.59
C HIS A 17 -1.61 0.95 5.94
N VAL A 18 -2.76 1.32 6.51
CA VAL A 18 -3.57 2.45 6.03
C VAL A 18 -2.80 3.78 6.14
N GLU A 19 -2.14 4.00 7.28
CA GLU A 19 -1.32 5.19 7.50
C GLU A 19 -0.14 5.27 6.53
N THR A 20 0.50 4.13 6.24
CA THR A 20 1.58 4.04 5.24
C THR A 20 1.09 4.44 3.85
N VAL A 21 -0.08 3.95 3.42
CA VAL A 21 -0.67 4.32 2.13
C VAL A 21 -1.05 5.80 2.11
N ASN A 22 -1.61 6.33 3.20
CA ASN A 22 -1.96 7.74 3.32
C ASN A 22 -0.74 8.67 3.21
N ILE A 23 0.40 8.28 3.77
CA ILE A 23 1.65 9.04 3.60
C ILE A 23 2.12 8.93 2.15
N ALA A 24 2.07 7.73 1.54
CA ALA A 24 2.52 7.52 0.17
C ALA A 24 1.73 8.37 -0.85
N THR A 25 0.43 8.56 -0.66
CA THR A 25 -0.38 9.40 -1.57
C THR A 25 -0.01 10.89 -1.54
N THR A 26 0.72 11.36 -0.51
CA THR A 26 1.25 12.74 -0.48
C THR A 26 2.53 12.92 -1.30
N ILE A 27 3.22 11.83 -1.64
CA ILE A 27 4.53 11.81 -2.30
C ILE A 27 4.42 11.35 -3.77
N PHE A 28 3.49 10.43 -4.03
CA PHE A 28 3.29 9.78 -5.33
C PHE A 28 1.96 10.16 -5.95
N ASP A 29 1.97 10.40 -7.27
CA ASP A 29 0.75 10.68 -8.03
C ASP A 29 -0.20 9.47 -8.07
N LYS A 30 0.35 8.26 -7.92
CA LYS A 30 -0.43 7.02 -7.88
C LYS A 30 0.24 5.95 -7.00
N VAL A 31 -0.54 5.36 -6.11
CA VAL A 31 -0.13 4.22 -5.26
C VAL A 31 -0.96 3.01 -5.67
N PHE A 32 -0.30 1.90 -5.99
CA PHE A 32 -0.95 0.62 -6.30
C PHE A 32 -0.85 -0.30 -5.09
N PHE A 33 -1.99 -0.70 -4.54
CA PHE A 33 -2.06 -1.70 -3.49
C PHE A 33 -2.08 -3.09 -4.13
N CYS A 34 -1.07 -3.91 -3.86
CA CYS A 34 -0.91 -5.22 -4.48
C CYS A 34 -1.06 -6.32 -3.43
N TYR A 35 -2.28 -6.87 -3.34
CA TYR A 35 -2.56 -8.03 -2.50
C TYR A 35 -2.10 -9.32 -3.19
N TYR A 36 -1.52 -10.23 -2.41
CA TYR A 36 -1.29 -11.61 -2.82
C TYR A 36 -1.60 -12.56 -1.67
N ASP A 37 -2.16 -13.71 -2.01
CA ASP A 37 -2.34 -14.80 -1.04
C ASP A 37 -0.99 -15.45 -0.71
N GLN A 38 -0.78 -15.81 0.56
CA GLN A 38 0.40 -16.52 1.03
C GLN A 38 0.18 -18.04 1.13
N HIS A 39 -1.04 -18.51 0.83
CA HIS A 39 -1.44 -19.91 0.89
C HIS A 39 -1.89 -20.47 -0.47
#